data_AF-A0A8K0C502-F1
#
_entry.id   AF-A0A8K0C502-F1
#
_cell.length_a   1.000
_cell.length_b   1.000
_cell.length_c   1.000
_cell.angle_alpha   90.00
_cell.angle_beta   90.00
_cell.angle_gamma   90.00
#
_symmetry.space_group_name_H-M   'P 1'
#
loop_
_entity.id
_entity.type
_entity.pdbx_description
1 polymer ?
#
loop_
_entity_poly.entity_id
_entity_poly.type
_entity_poly.pdbx_seq_one_letter_code
_entity_poly.pdbx_strand_id
1 'polypeptide(L)'
;MSIYDIPDMVKIALSLAATSENIKICFKVAGVCLFNRDIFSDADFMLSYVTDRPARVQQLLKDTLESPLPRVGERKSGGGRKKRKAVILTDSPVKHEIELERAKKKLKEK
;
A
#
# COMPACT_ATOMS: atom_id res chain seq x y z
N MET A 1 -4.83 -45.83 2.99
CA MET A 1 -4.18 -44.60 2.54
C MET A 1 -2.75 -44.62 3.03
N SER A 2 -1.81 -44.86 2.11
CA SER A 2 -0.37 -44.77 2.33
C SER A 2 0.15 -43.40 1.90
N ILE A 3 1.41 -43.10 2.22
CA ILE A 3 2.08 -41.87 1.78
C ILE A 3 2.16 -41.73 0.25
N TYR A 4 2.03 -42.83 -0.50
CA TYR A 4 2.08 -42.84 -1.97
C TYR A 4 0.78 -42.41 -2.64
N ASP A 5 -0.34 -42.40 -1.89
CA ASP A 5 -1.65 -42.00 -2.42
C ASP A 5 -1.81 -40.47 -2.44
N ILE A 6 -0.97 -39.76 -1.66
CA ILE A 6 -0.96 -38.29 -1.52
C ILE A 6 -0.75 -37.58 -2.87
N PRO A 7 0.28 -37.90 -3.68
CA PRO A 7 0.49 -37.23 -4.96
C PRO A 7 -0.71 -37.37 -5.91
N ASP A 8 -1.38 -38.52 -5.93
CA ASP A 8 -2.54 -38.73 -6.81
C ASP A 8 -3.75 -37.90 -6.36
N MET A 9 -3.99 -37.80 -5.05
CA MET A 9 -5.04 -36.92 -4.51
C MET A 9 -4.74 -35.45 -4.79
N VAL A 10 -3.50 -35.01 -4.60
CA VAL A 10 -3.06 -33.63 -4.87
C VAL A 10 -3.22 -33.31 -6.35
N LYS A 11 -2.90 -34.24 -7.25
CA LYS A 11 -3.09 -34.07 -8.70
C LYS A 11 -4.55 -33.78 -9.06
N ILE A 12 -5.48 -34.55 -8.47
CA ILE A 12 -6.93 -34.37 -8.71
C ILE A 12 -7.40 -33.05 -8.09
N ALA A 13 -7.08 -32.80 -6.82
CA ALA A 13 -7.52 -31.60 -6.13
C ALA A 13 -6.98 -30.31 -6.76
N LEU A 14 -5.70 -30.29 -7.14
CA LEU A 14 -5.06 -29.11 -7.72
C LEU A 14 -5.64 -28.77 -9.09
N SER A 15 -5.86 -29.76 -9.95
CA SER A 15 -6.44 -29.53 -11.28
C SER A 15 -7.87 -28.98 -11.20
N LEU A 16 -8.66 -29.41 -10.22
CA LEU A 16 -10.00 -28.88 -9.98
C LEU A 16 -9.97 -27.48 -9.37
N ALA A 17 -9.12 -27.24 -8.37
CA ALA A 17 -9.03 -25.95 -7.69
C ALA A 17 -8.43 -24.85 -8.57
N ALA A 18 -7.46 -25.19 -9.44
CA ALA A 18 -6.76 -24.24 -10.30
C ALA A 18 -7.56 -23.83 -11.56
N THR A 19 -8.84 -24.17 -11.64
CA THR A 19 -9.72 -23.69 -12.72
C THR A 19 -10.05 -22.21 -12.51
N SER A 20 -10.15 -21.46 -13.61
CA SER A 20 -10.43 -20.02 -13.54
C SER A 20 -11.78 -19.71 -12.84
N GLU A 21 -12.73 -20.63 -12.88
CA GLU A 21 -14.05 -20.50 -12.24
C GLU A 21 -13.95 -20.63 -10.72
N ASN A 22 -13.30 -21.68 -10.22
CA ASN A 22 -13.12 -21.90 -8.77
C ASN A 22 -12.26 -20.80 -8.15
N ILE A 23 -11.24 -20.33 -8.87
CA ILE A 23 -10.42 -19.19 -8.45
C ILE A 23 -11.28 -17.92 -8.30
N LYS A 24 -12.13 -17.59 -9.29
CA LYS A 24 -13.03 -16.41 -9.23
C LYS A 24 -14.01 -16.49 -8.05
N ILE A 25 -14.56 -17.67 -7.78
CA ILE A 25 -15.47 -17.88 -6.65
C ILE A 25 -14.75 -17.64 -5.31
N CYS A 26 -13.54 -18.15 -5.14
CA CYS A 26 -12.75 -17.94 -3.91
C CYS A 26 -12.50 -16.45 -3.63
N PHE A 27 -12.22 -15.66 -4.66
CA PHE A 27 -12.09 -14.20 -4.53
C PHE A 27 -13.40 -13.51 -4.14
N LYS A 28 -14.54 -13.99 -4.67
CA LYS A 28 -15.86 -13.50 -4.29
C LYS A 28 -16.17 -13.73 -2.80
N VAL A 29 -15.80 -14.89 -2.25
CA VAL A 29 -16.02 -15.23 -0.84
C VAL A 29 -15.12 -14.41 0.10
N ALA A 30 -13.86 -14.21 -0.27
CA ALA A 30 -12.90 -13.46 0.54
C ALA A 30 -13.16 -11.93 0.56
N GLY A 31 -14.12 -11.42 -0.24
CA GLY A 31 -14.36 -9.98 -0.41
C GLY A 31 -13.23 -9.26 -1.15
N VAL A 32 -12.24 -10.00 -1.68
CA VAL A 32 -11.12 -9.48 -2.46
C VAL A 32 -11.54 -9.52 -3.93
N CYS A 33 -12.18 -8.46 -4.41
CA CYS A 33 -12.63 -8.39 -5.80
C CYS A 33 -11.50 -7.90 -6.73
N LEU A 34 -11.26 -8.63 -7.83
CA LEU A 34 -10.68 -8.03 -9.03
C LEU A 34 -11.69 -6.97 -9.49
N PHE A 35 -11.26 -5.71 -9.49
CA PHE A 35 -12.06 -4.48 -9.65
C PHE A 35 -13.31 -4.67 -10.53
N ASN A 36 -14.45 -4.98 -9.90
CA ASN A 36 -15.75 -5.01 -10.56
C ASN A 36 -16.48 -3.73 -10.15
N ARG A 37 -16.58 -2.77 -11.07
CA ARG A 37 -17.15 -1.44 -10.80
C ARG A 37 -18.64 -1.51 -10.45
N ASP A 38 -19.34 -2.54 -10.94
CA ASP A 38 -20.80 -2.65 -10.83
C ASP A 38 -21.24 -3.60 -9.70
N ILE A 39 -20.32 -4.02 -8.81
CA ILE A 39 -20.65 -4.93 -7.70
C ILE A 39 -21.41 -4.24 -6.57
N PHE A 40 -21.29 -2.92 -6.46
CA PHE A 40 -21.97 -2.12 -5.43
C PHE A 40 -23.13 -1.36 -6.07
N SER A 41 -24.31 -1.51 -5.49
CA SER A 41 -25.49 -0.73 -5.85
C SER A 41 -25.51 0.60 -5.09
N ASP A 42 -26.27 1.58 -5.58
CA ASP A 42 -26.44 2.86 -4.87
C ASP A 42 -26.95 2.66 -3.43
N ALA A 43 -27.68 1.56 -3.17
CA ALA A 43 -28.16 1.18 -1.85
C ALA A 43 -27.02 0.85 -0.87
N ASP A 44 -25.92 0.23 -1.35
CA ASP A 44 -24.75 -0.11 -0.53
C ASP A 44 -23.97 1.14 -0.08
N PHE A 45 -24.14 2.24 -0.81
CA PHE A 45 -23.58 3.55 -0.46
C PHE A 45 -24.49 4.38 0.44
N MET A 46 -25.73 3.96 0.72
CA MET A 46 -26.72 4.72 1.52
C MET A 46 -26.18 5.19 2.87
N LEU A 47 -25.35 4.37 3.54
CA LEU A 47 -24.77 4.70 4.83
C LEU A 47 -23.61 5.71 4.75
N SER A 48 -23.01 5.86 3.56
CA SER A 48 -21.95 6.83 3.27
C SER A 48 -22.47 8.19 2.81
N TYR A 49 -23.75 8.27 2.39
CA TYR A 49 -24.41 9.54 2.21
C TYR A 49 -24.46 10.19 3.58
N VAL A 50 -23.57 11.16 3.71
CA VAL A 50 -23.37 12.00 4.87
C VAL A 50 -24.74 12.49 5.29
N THR A 51 -25.33 11.86 6.31
CA THR A 51 -26.25 12.60 7.19
C THR A 51 -25.51 13.87 7.53
N ASP A 52 -26.16 15.03 7.39
CA ASP A 52 -25.60 16.37 7.60
C ASP A 52 -24.94 16.48 8.98
N ARG A 53 -23.75 15.90 9.10
CA ARG A 53 -22.87 16.01 10.24
C ARG A 53 -22.19 17.34 9.96
N PRO A 54 -22.42 18.36 10.80
CA PRO A 54 -21.71 19.63 10.64
C PRO A 54 -20.23 19.28 10.50
N ALA A 55 -19.60 19.78 9.45
CA ALA A 55 -18.25 19.37 9.06
C ALA A 55 -17.35 19.36 10.29
N ARG A 56 -16.81 18.19 10.66
CA ARG A 56 -15.93 18.05 11.84
C ARG A 56 -14.74 19.03 11.80
N VAL A 57 -14.39 19.50 10.60
CA VAL A 57 -13.44 20.59 10.34
C VAL A 57 -13.82 21.88 11.08
N GLN A 58 -15.10 22.27 11.10
CA GLN A 58 -15.58 23.48 11.79
C GLN A 58 -15.52 23.36 13.31
N GLN A 59 -15.72 22.16 13.86
CA GLN A 59 -15.60 21.90 15.29
C GLN A 59 -14.12 21.85 15.73
N LEU A 60 -13.28 21.14 14.97
CA LEU A 60 -11.84 21.06 15.22
C LEU A 60 -11.15 22.43 15.16
N LEU A 61 -11.58 23.33 14.26
CA LEU A 61 -11.04 24.69 14.19
C LEU A 61 -11.38 25.52 15.44
N LYS A 62 -12.56 25.33 16.02
CA LYS A 62 -12.96 26.01 17.27
C LYS A 62 -12.19 25.47 18.46
N ASP A 63 -12.09 24.14 18.56
CA ASP A 63 -11.38 23.47 19.67
C ASP A 63 -9.87 23.74 19.65
N THR A 64 -9.28 23.93 18.47
CA THR A 64 -7.84 24.22 18.33
C THR A 64 -7.49 25.66 18.71
N LEU A 65 -8.42 26.61 18.53
CA LEU A 65 -8.19 28.03 18.84
C LEU A 65 -8.39 28.38 20.33
N GLU A 66 -9.10 27.55 21.09
CA GLU A 66 -9.40 27.82 22.51
C GLU A 66 -8.58 26.98 23.51
N SER A 67 -7.78 26.00 23.07
CA SER A 67 -7.00 25.18 24.00
C SER A 67 -5.71 25.91 24.49
N PRO A 68 -5.52 26.12 25.81
CA PRO A 68 -4.31 26.74 26.36
C PRO A 68 -3.15 25.73 26.44
N LEU A 69 -3.01 24.84 25.46
CA LEU A 69 -1.92 23.87 25.44
C LEU A 69 -0.74 24.45 24.65
N PRO A 70 0.47 24.44 25.22
CA PRO A 70 1.64 24.98 24.56
C PRO A 70 1.90 24.22 23.26
N ARG A 71 2.06 24.99 22.16
CA ARG A 71 2.34 24.45 20.83
C ARG A 71 3.63 23.63 20.89
N VAL A 72 3.56 22.34 20.51
CA VAL A 72 4.70 21.44 20.45
C VAL A 72 5.83 22.10 19.67
N GLY A 73 7.02 22.19 20.28
CA GLY A 73 8.19 22.81 19.68
C GLY A 73 8.56 22.19 18.33
N GLU A 74 9.23 22.97 17.49
CA GLU A 74 9.64 22.52 16.16
C GLU A 74 10.49 21.25 16.24
N ARG A 75 10.12 20.25 15.44
CA ARG A 75 10.90 19.01 15.36
C ARG A 75 12.27 19.33 14.76
N LYS A 76 13.32 18.75 15.32
CA LYS A 76 14.67 18.83 14.74
C LYS A 76 14.62 18.36 13.28
N SER A 77 15.09 19.20 12.36
CA SER A 77 15.29 18.81 10.97
C SER A 77 16.43 17.81 10.87
N GLY A 78 16.13 16.52 11.01
CA GLY A 78 17.09 15.46 10.69
C GLY A 78 17.43 15.53 9.20
N GLY A 79 18.73 15.52 8.87
CA GLY A 79 19.21 15.54 7.50
C GLY A 79 18.65 14.35 6.71
N GLY A 80 17.64 14.61 5.88
CA GLY A 80 16.98 13.57 5.10
C GLY A 80 17.88 12.99 4.02
N ARG A 81 17.58 11.77 3.61
CA ARG A 81 18.24 11.13 2.45
C ARG A 81 17.97 11.94 1.19
N LYS A 82 19.02 12.20 0.38
CA LYS A 82 18.91 12.89 -0.93
C LYS A 82 17.87 12.18 -1.81
N LYS A 83 16.79 12.89 -2.16
CA LYS A 83 15.73 12.37 -3.04
C LYS A 83 16.29 12.16 -4.46
N ARG A 84 15.90 11.06 -5.12
CA ARG A 84 16.29 10.73 -6.50
C ARG A 84 15.07 10.21 -7.27
N LYS A 85 15.10 10.32 -8.60
CA LYS A 85 14.11 9.69 -9.48
C LYS A 85 14.35 8.17 -9.54
N ALA A 86 13.29 7.37 -9.71
CA ALA A 86 13.42 5.93 -9.89
C ALA A 86 14.08 5.63 -11.26
N VAL A 87 15.16 4.84 -11.27
CA VAL A 87 15.95 4.53 -12.49
C VAL A 87 16.38 3.06 -12.46
N ILE A 88 16.31 2.39 -13.61
CA ILE A 88 16.76 1.01 -13.81
C ILE A 88 18.30 0.99 -13.85
N LEU A 89 18.89 0.18 -12.97
CA LEU A 89 20.30 0.24 -12.54
C LEU A 89 21.26 -0.55 -13.43
N THR A 90 20.86 -0.93 -14.63
CA THR A 90 21.70 -1.72 -15.52
C THR A 90 22.55 -0.81 -16.40
N ASP A 91 21.97 0.11 -17.21
CA ASP A 91 22.74 0.73 -18.30
C ASP A 91 22.51 2.25 -18.53
N SER A 92 22.14 3.00 -17.48
CA SER A 92 22.01 4.47 -17.60
C SER A 92 23.34 5.19 -17.31
N PRO A 93 23.72 6.24 -18.07
CA PRO A 93 24.87 7.11 -17.73
C PRO A 93 24.78 7.70 -16.31
N VAL A 94 23.56 7.85 -15.78
CA VAL A 94 23.27 8.29 -14.40
C VAL A 94 23.87 7.35 -13.35
N LYS A 95 24.05 6.06 -13.66
CA LYS A 95 24.64 5.07 -12.75
C LYS A 95 26.10 5.39 -12.45
N HIS A 96 26.89 5.69 -13.48
CA HIS A 96 28.32 5.98 -13.34
C HIS A 96 28.53 7.27 -12.53
N GLU A 97 27.69 8.28 -12.74
CA GLU A 97 27.70 9.51 -11.96
C GLU A 97 27.40 9.27 -10.47
N ILE A 98 26.45 8.39 -10.15
CA ILE A 98 26.12 8.00 -8.78
C ILE A 98 27.29 7.27 -8.11
N GLU A 99 27.98 6.40 -8.82
CA GLU A 99 29.14 5.66 -8.32
C GLU A 99 30.31 6.59 -8.02
N LEU A 100 30.59 7.54 -8.90
CA LEU A 100 31.59 8.58 -8.68
C LEU A 100 31.23 9.50 -7.49
N GLU A 101 29.96 9.92 -7.36
CA GLU A 101 29.49 10.66 -6.18
C GLU A 101 29.75 9.86 -4.88
N ARG A 102 29.45 8.55 -4.89
CA ARG A 102 29.66 7.67 -3.72
C ARG A 102 31.14 7.51 -3.38
N ALA A 103 32.02 7.36 -4.38
CA ALA A 103 33.46 7.25 -4.18
C ALA A 103 34.04 8.55 -3.58
N LYS A 104 33.64 9.71 -4.09
CA LYS A 104 34.05 11.02 -3.56
C LYS A 104 33.63 11.24 -2.11
N LYS A 105 32.44 10.76 -1.71
CA LYS A 105 31.99 10.82 -0.31
C LYS A 105 32.83 9.94 0.61
N LYS A 106 33.13 8.70 0.20
CA LYS A 106 33.99 7.79 0.97
C LYS A 106 35.41 8.34 1.20
N LEU A 107 35.94 9.10 0.24
CA LEU A 107 37.24 9.77 0.37
C LEU A 107 37.20 11.00 1.29
N LYS A 108 36.05 11.66 1.44
CA LYS A 108 35.88 12.80 2.36
C LYS A 108 35.62 12.40 3.81
N GLU A 109 35.19 11.16 4.03
CA GLU A 109 34.93 10.60 5.36
C GLU A 109 36.17 9.90 5.98
N LYS A 110 37.28 9.79 5.23
CA LYS A 110 38.61 9.42 5.73
C LYS A 110 39.44 10.66 5.99
#